data_AF-A0A8I1NE39-F1
#
_entry.id   AF-A0A8I1NE39-F1
#
_cell.length_a   1.000
_cell.length_b   1.000
_cell.length_c   1.000
_cell.angle_alpha   90.00
_cell.angle_beta   90.00
_cell.angle_gamma   90.00
#
_symmetry.space_group_name_H-M   'P 1'
#
loop_
_entity.id
_entity.type
_entity.pdbx_description
1 polymer ?
#
loop_
_entity_poly.entity_id
_entity_poly.type
_entity_poly.pdbx_seq_one_letter_code
_entity_poly.pdbx_strand_id
1 'polypeptide(L)' 'MSDHKTDEAKGRAKEAAGAITGDKDLKNEGKADQAASSVKEKVEGAVDKVKEKLTGDK' A
#
# COMPACT_ATOMS: atom_id res chain seq x y z
N MET A 1 -5.80 11.86 -2.61
CA MET A 1 -6.37 10.73 -3.39
C MET A 1 -5.58 10.37 -4.66
N SER A 2 -4.56 11.14 -5.07
CA SER A 2 -3.78 10.85 -6.28
C SER A 2 -2.55 9.95 -6.05
N ASP A 3 -1.96 9.95 -4.85
CA ASP A 3 -0.82 9.09 -4.48
C ASP A 3 -1.17 7.59 -4.51
N HIS A 4 -2.26 7.19 -3.84
CA HIS A 4 -2.58 5.76 -3.66
C HIS A 4 -2.74 4.98 -4.98
N LYS A 5 -3.36 5.59 -5.99
CA LYS A 5 -3.50 4.96 -7.32
C LYS A 5 -2.18 4.90 -8.08
N THR A 6 -1.31 5.87 -7.85
CA THR A 6 -0.01 5.95 -8.51
C THR A 6 0.93 4.90 -7.92
N ASP A 7 0.94 4.73 -6.59
CA ASP A 7 1.73 3.71 -5.91
C ASP A 7 1.27 2.29 -6.25
N GLU A 8 -0.04 2.02 -6.34
CA GLU A 8 -0.55 0.71 -6.76
C GLU A 8 -0.14 0.39 -8.21
N ALA A 9 -0.26 1.36 -9.12
CA ALA A 9 0.16 1.19 -10.51
C ALA A 9 1.68 0.95 -10.63
N LYS A 10 2.49 1.67 -9.84
CA LYS A 10 3.95 1.54 -9.81
C LYS A 10 4.37 0.18 -9.24
N GLY A 11 3.68 -0.33 -8.21
CA GLY A 11 3.91 -1.65 -7.64
C GLY A 11 3.64 -2.77 -8.65
N ARG A 12 2.51 -2.71 -9.35
CA ARG A 12 2.19 -3.67 -10.43
C ARG A 12 3.20 -3.59 -11.58
N ALA A 13 3.64 -2.39 -11.94
CA ALA A 13 4.67 -2.20 -12.97
C ALA A 13 6.02 -2.80 -12.55
N LYS A 14 6.46 -2.63 -11.30
CA LYS A 14 7.68 -3.27 -10.76
C LYS A 14 7.56 -4.79 -10.73
N GLU A 15 6.41 -5.33 -10.33
CA GLU A 15 6.18 -6.78 -10.33
C GLU A 15 6.23 -7.37 -11.75
N ALA A 16 5.58 -6.71 -12.71
CA ALA A 16 5.59 -7.12 -14.11
C ALA A 16 6.99 -7.01 -14.72
N ALA A 17 7.69 -5.90 -14.47
CA ALA A 17 9.08 -5.72 -14.92
C ALA A 17 9.99 -6.80 -14.31
N GLY A 18 9.94 -7.05 -13.00
CA GLY A 18 10.73 -8.11 -12.36
C GLY A 18 10.42 -9.51 -12.89
N ALA A 19 9.16 -9.80 -13.21
CA ALA A 19 8.77 -11.06 -13.83
C ALA A 19 9.30 -11.22 -15.26
N ILE A 20 9.34 -10.13 -16.03
CA ILE A 20 9.80 -10.12 -17.44
C ILE A 20 11.33 -10.18 -17.51
N THR A 21 12.04 -9.39 -16.70
CA THR A 21 13.50 -9.34 -16.70
C THR A 21 14.15 -10.47 -15.88
N GLY A 22 13.35 -11.26 -15.15
CA GLY A 22 13.84 -12.32 -14.27
C GLY A 22 14.45 -11.79 -12.96
N ASP A 23 14.26 -10.51 -12.68
CA ASP A 23 14.83 -9.81 -11.55
C ASP A 23 13.98 -10.04 -10.29
N LYS A 24 14.51 -10.87 -9.39
CA LYS A 24 13.81 -11.26 -8.16
C LYS A 24 13.64 -10.09 -7.20
N ASP A 25 14.52 -9.09 -7.25
CA ASP A 25 14.46 -7.94 -6.36
C ASP A 25 13.28 -7.04 -6.71
N LEU A 26 13.09 -6.73 -8.01
CA LEU A 26 11.93 -5.94 -8.48
C LEU A 26 10.58 -6.62 -8.18
N LYS A 27 10.51 -7.94 -8.30
CA LYS A 27 9.31 -8.71 -7.95
C LYS A 27 9.03 -8.70 -6.44
N ASN A 28 10.07 -8.81 -5.62
CA ASN A 28 9.92 -8.78 -4.17
C ASN A 28 9.55 -7.38 -3.66
N GLU A 29 10.12 -6.33 -4.26
CA GLU A 29 9.82 -4.94 -3.93
C GLU A 29 8.34 -4.61 -4.19
N GLY A 30 7.83 -4.98 -5.37
CA GLY A 30 6.41 -4.75 -5.70
C GLY A 30 5.44 -5.46 -4.75
N LYS A 31 5.78 -6.68 -4.29
CA LYS A 31 4.99 -7.40 -3.27
C LYS A 31 5.10 -6.77 -1.89
N ALA A 32 6.29 -6.34 -1.50
CA ALA A 32 6.52 -5.69 -0.21
C ALA A 32 5.76 -4.37 -0.12
N ASP A 33 5.75 -3.57 -1.19
CA ASP A 33 4.99 -2.31 -1.27
C ASP A 33 3.47 -2.54 -1.16
N GLN A 34 2.93 -3.58 -1.80
CA GLN A 34 1.51 -3.93 -1.66
C GLN A 34 1.14 -4.41 -0.26
N ALA A 35 2.01 -5.22 0.35
CA ALA A 35 1.82 -5.69 1.72
C ALA A 35 1.88 -4.54 2.72
N ALA A 36 2.86 -3.65 2.58
CA ALA A 36 3.00 -2.45 3.40
C ALA A 36 1.80 -1.51 3.24
N SER A 37 1.33 -1.29 2.02
CA SER A 37 0.14 -0.47 1.74
C SER A 37 -1.13 -1.06 2.37
N SER A 38 -1.34 -2.38 2.25
CA SER A 38 -2.48 -3.07 2.87
C SER A 38 -2.45 -2.99 4.40
N VAL A 39 -1.26 -3.07 5.00
CA VAL A 39 -1.09 -2.91 6.46
C VAL A 39 -1.34 -1.46 6.85
N LYS A 40 -0.79 -0.49 6.12
CA LYS A 40 -0.96 0.93 6.39
C LYS A 40 -2.43 1.35 6.30
N GLU A 41 -3.18 0.93 5.28
CA GLU A 41 -4.62 1.20 5.17
C GLU A 41 -5.42 0.59 6.33
N LYS A 42 -5.08 -0.63 6.78
CA LYS A 42 -5.75 -1.26 7.92
C LYS A 42 -5.45 -0.54 9.23
N VAL A 43 -4.21 -0.10 9.42
CA VAL A 43 -3.78 0.65 10.61
C VAL A 43 -4.41 2.04 10.61
N GLU A 44 -4.32 2.78 9.50
CA GLU A 44 -4.96 4.10 9.36
C GLU A 44 -6.46 4.00 9.55
N GLY A 45 -7.15 3.03 8.93
CA GLY A 45 -8.58 2.83 9.14
C GLY A 45 -8.96 2.45 10.57
N ALA A 46 -8.12 1.71 11.29
CA ALA A 46 -8.33 1.41 12.71
C ALA A 46 -8.09 2.64 13.59
N VAL A 47 -7.02 3.39 13.31
CA VAL A 47 -6.67 4.62 14.01
C VAL A 47 -7.74 5.69 13.79
N ASP A 48 -8.25 5.86 12.56
CA ASP A 48 -9.33 6.79 12.25
C ASP A 48 -10.62 6.41 12.97
N LYS A 49 -11.00 5.14 13.00
CA LYS A 49 -12.19 4.70 13.78
C LYS A 49 -12.02 4.95 15.29
N VAL A 50 -10.82 4.73 15.82
CA VAL A 50 -10.52 5.00 17.23
C VAL A 50 -10.53 6.51 17.49
N LYS A 51 -9.95 7.30 16.59
CA LYS A 51 -9.92 8.76 16.66
C LYS A 51 -11.32 9.35 16.53
N GLU A 52 -12.16 8.86 15.64
CA GLU A 52 -13.56 9.27 15.51
C GLU A 52 -14.35 8.99 16.80
N LYS A 53 -14.17 7.80 17.39
CA LYS A 53 -14.81 7.45 18.67
C LYS A 53 -14.28 8.23 19.87
N LEU A 54 -12.99 8.57 19.90
CA LEU A 54 -12.35 9.31 20.99
C LEU A 54 -12.53 10.83 20.86
N THR A 55 -12.57 11.34 19.63
CA THR A 55 -12.78 12.77 19.34
C THR A 55 -14.25 13.14 19.42
N GLY A 56 -15.15 12.14 19.45
CA GLY A 56 -16.49 12.22 20.02
C GLY A 56 -17.18 13.55 19.79
N ASP A 57 -17.93 13.63 18.68
CA ASP A 57 -18.97 14.62 18.40
C ASP A 57 -19.44 15.35 19.67
N LYS A 58 -18.94 16.58 19.84
CA LYS A 58 -19.48 17.57 20.76
C LYS A 58 -19.33 18.96 20.14
#